data_AF-A0A6P0DPR3-F1
#
_entry.id   AF-A0A6P0DPR3-F1
#
_cell.length_a   1.000
_cell.length_b   1.000
_cell.length_c   1.000
_cell.angle_alpha   90.00
_cell.angle_beta   90.00
_cell.angle_gamma   90.00
#
_symmetry.space_group_name_H-M   'P 1'
#
loop_
_entity.id
_entity.type
_entity.pdbx_description
1 polymer ?
#
loop_
_entity_poly.entity_id
_entity_poly.type
_entity_poly.pdbx_seq_one_letter_code
_entity_poly.pdbx_strand_id
1 'polypeptide(L)'
;SFIDPLAFEAMPVEELGALYKSGNAACEDEALLALARILTTKLQDGDPLLTEAWARMRAISLASISDTAEMLDAHFDLLQGESDAHAEVAPMLDDLMARGLARQSEGALVIDVSGDGLPDNVPPLLLRKSDGAALYGTTDLATLRQRVRDIGARQIVYCTDDRQALHISSVFSAARRAGYAEGVELRHVTFGTVRGNDGRAFKTRDGSAASLREMIDLALVKSSEKVADSQAATVVGLGALKFADLSTPRRTGYVFDIDKMISSEGRTGPYLQYAYARICSILDKAEEAGITPAADTVSISHPSERAV
;
A
#
# COMPACT_ATOMS: atom_id res chain seq x y z
N SER A 1 12.06 2.82 -34.75
CA SER A 1 11.04 3.10 -33.73
C SER A 1 11.64 4.03 -32.69
N PHE A 2 10.88 4.97 -32.08
CA PHE A 2 11.40 5.84 -31.01
C PHE A 2 11.45 5.14 -29.64
N ILE A 3 10.82 3.97 -29.54
CA ILE A 3 10.84 3.10 -28.37
C ILE A 3 11.05 1.66 -28.82
N ASP A 4 11.90 0.93 -28.09
CA ASP A 4 12.10 -0.50 -28.28
C ASP A 4 11.57 -1.23 -27.03
N PRO A 5 10.42 -1.92 -27.13
CA PRO A 5 9.88 -2.67 -25.99
C PRO A 5 10.85 -3.71 -25.44
N LEU A 6 11.73 -4.30 -26.27
CA LEU A 6 12.67 -5.34 -25.83
C LEU A 6 13.75 -4.81 -24.90
N ALA A 7 14.01 -3.49 -24.92
CA ALA A 7 14.93 -2.85 -23.99
C ALA A 7 14.48 -3.04 -22.52
N PHE A 8 13.19 -3.28 -22.28
CA PHE A 8 12.62 -3.47 -20.94
C PHE A 8 12.55 -4.96 -20.50
N GLU A 9 13.09 -5.91 -21.26
CA GLU A 9 12.99 -7.32 -20.88
C GLU A 9 13.98 -7.72 -19.77
N ALA A 10 15.17 -7.13 -19.76
CA ALA A 10 16.24 -7.41 -18.80
C ALA A 10 16.65 -6.18 -17.96
N MET A 11 15.84 -5.11 -18.00
CA MET A 11 16.16 -3.86 -17.32
C MET A 11 15.94 -3.98 -15.81
N PRO A 12 16.94 -3.62 -14.98
CA PRO A 12 16.77 -3.54 -13.53
C PRO A 12 15.78 -2.44 -13.13
N VAL A 13 15.10 -2.62 -11.99
CA VAL A 13 14.14 -1.63 -11.48
C VAL A 13 14.81 -0.28 -11.16
N GLU A 14 16.09 -0.29 -10.81
CA GLU A 14 16.89 0.92 -10.56
C GLU A 14 17.09 1.73 -11.84
N GLU A 15 17.31 1.06 -12.97
CA GLU A 15 17.44 1.71 -14.28
C GLU A 15 16.09 2.26 -14.75
N LEU A 16 15.00 1.51 -14.54
CA LEU A 16 13.64 2.02 -14.77
C LEU A 16 13.34 3.27 -13.91
N GLY A 17 13.77 3.26 -12.65
CA GLY A 17 13.66 4.41 -11.75
C GLY A 17 14.50 5.61 -12.21
N ALA A 18 15.69 5.38 -12.79
CA ALA A 18 16.51 6.42 -13.38
C ALA A 18 15.86 7.01 -14.64
N LEU A 19 15.27 6.17 -15.51
CA LEU A 19 14.49 6.61 -16.67
C LEU A 19 13.29 7.47 -16.25
N TYR A 20 12.57 7.08 -15.21
CA TYR A 20 11.48 7.89 -14.65
C TYR A 20 11.95 9.28 -14.22
N LYS A 21 13.05 9.36 -13.46
CA LYS A 21 13.63 10.65 -13.03
C LYS A 21 14.07 11.50 -14.23
N SER A 22 14.73 10.89 -15.21
CA SER A 22 15.16 11.56 -16.43
C SER A 22 13.98 12.07 -17.26
N GLY A 23 12.91 11.26 -17.40
CA GLY A 23 11.70 11.63 -18.12
C GLY A 23 10.97 12.80 -17.47
N ASN A 24 10.86 12.80 -16.13
CA ASN A 24 10.28 13.91 -15.39
C ASN A 24 11.10 15.21 -15.57
N ALA A 25 12.43 15.14 -15.47
CA ALA A 25 13.28 16.30 -15.69
C ALA A 25 13.18 16.82 -17.13
N ALA A 26 13.09 15.93 -18.12
CA ALA A 26 12.89 16.30 -19.52
C ALA A 26 11.56 17.03 -19.75
N CYS A 27 10.51 16.72 -18.99
CA CYS A 27 9.22 17.39 -19.09
C CYS A 27 9.18 18.82 -18.50
N GLU A 28 10.30 19.33 -17.98
CA GLU A 28 10.45 20.78 -17.72
C GLU A 28 10.50 21.58 -19.04
N ASP A 29 10.85 20.94 -20.15
CA ASP A 29 10.71 21.49 -21.50
C ASP A 29 9.26 21.32 -22.00
N GLU A 30 8.58 22.43 -22.33
CA GLU A 30 7.20 22.45 -22.80
C GLU A 30 6.96 21.61 -24.07
N ALA A 31 7.93 21.53 -24.98
CA ALA A 31 7.80 20.72 -26.19
C ALA A 31 7.85 19.21 -25.86
N LEU A 32 8.71 18.83 -24.91
CA LEU A 32 8.79 17.44 -24.44
C LEU A 32 7.57 17.05 -23.59
N LEU A 33 7.05 17.98 -22.78
CA LEU A 33 5.80 17.79 -22.05
C LEU A 33 4.61 17.60 -23.01
N ALA A 34 4.53 18.41 -24.07
CA ALA A 34 3.51 18.26 -25.11
C ALA A 34 3.61 16.90 -25.80
N LEU A 35 4.84 16.46 -26.13
CA LEU A 35 5.07 15.13 -26.68
C LEU A 35 4.63 14.01 -25.71
N ALA A 36 4.96 14.11 -24.43
CA ALA A 36 4.57 13.14 -23.42
C ALA A 36 3.04 13.00 -23.31
N ARG A 37 2.29 14.11 -23.41
CA ARG A 37 0.80 14.09 -23.45
C ARG A 37 0.27 13.39 -24.70
N ILE A 38 0.87 13.64 -25.86
CA ILE A 38 0.50 12.96 -27.12
C ILE A 38 0.75 11.46 -27.00
N LEU A 39 1.91 11.04 -26.48
CA LEU A 39 2.24 9.63 -26.28
C LEU A 39 1.32 8.96 -25.25
N THR A 40 0.96 9.66 -24.17
CA THR A 40 -0.01 9.17 -23.18
C THR A 40 -1.38 8.92 -23.81
N THR A 41 -1.85 9.83 -24.66
CA THR A 41 -3.12 9.67 -25.39
C THR A 41 -3.06 8.45 -26.31
N LYS A 42 -1.98 8.30 -27.09
CA LYS A 42 -1.80 7.11 -27.95
C LYS A 42 -1.77 5.80 -27.18
N LEU A 43 -1.13 5.78 -26.00
CA LEU A 43 -1.15 4.60 -25.12
C LEU A 43 -2.57 4.28 -24.66
N GLN A 44 -3.35 5.30 -24.26
CA GLN A 44 -4.75 5.14 -23.85
C GLN A 44 -5.65 4.69 -25.00
N ASP A 45 -5.35 5.10 -26.23
CA ASP A 45 -6.03 4.66 -27.45
C ASP A 45 -5.60 3.25 -27.91
N GLY A 46 -4.69 2.59 -27.18
CA GLY A 46 -4.29 1.21 -27.43
C GLY A 46 -3.21 1.04 -28.51
N ASP A 47 -2.34 2.04 -28.71
CA ASP A 47 -1.18 1.90 -29.62
C ASP A 47 -0.38 0.63 -29.25
N PRO A 48 -0.22 -0.35 -30.16
CA PRO A 48 0.33 -1.65 -29.83
C PRO A 48 1.76 -1.59 -29.30
N LEU A 49 2.57 -0.69 -29.85
CA LEU A 49 3.98 -0.56 -29.51
C LEU A 49 4.16 0.08 -28.13
N LEU A 50 3.43 1.16 -27.86
CA LEU A 50 3.43 1.80 -26.55
C LEU A 50 2.84 0.88 -25.47
N THR A 51 1.79 0.14 -25.81
CA THR A 51 1.16 -0.83 -24.90
C THR A 51 2.14 -1.95 -24.52
N GLU A 52 2.88 -2.49 -25.48
CA GLU A 52 3.90 -3.52 -25.20
C GLU A 52 5.02 -2.97 -24.30
N ALA A 53 5.56 -1.78 -24.62
CA ALA A 53 6.59 -1.16 -23.80
C ALA A 53 6.09 -0.88 -22.36
N TRP A 54 4.88 -0.32 -22.23
CA TRP A 54 4.25 -0.07 -20.94
C TRP A 54 4.05 -1.36 -20.13
N ALA A 55 3.56 -2.43 -20.77
CA ALA A 55 3.32 -3.70 -20.10
C ALA A 55 4.64 -4.29 -19.54
N ARG A 56 5.75 -4.19 -20.27
CA ARG A 56 7.07 -4.63 -19.82
C ARG A 56 7.60 -3.77 -18.67
N MET A 57 7.48 -2.44 -18.75
CA MET A 57 7.83 -1.54 -17.65
C MET A 57 7.01 -1.81 -16.37
N ARG A 58 5.70 -2.06 -16.53
CA ARG A 58 4.80 -2.46 -15.44
C ARG A 58 5.26 -3.78 -14.83
N ALA A 59 5.62 -4.77 -15.64
CA ALA A 59 6.09 -6.07 -15.17
C ALA A 59 7.36 -5.96 -14.29
N ILE A 60 8.36 -5.16 -14.70
CA ILE A 60 9.56 -4.90 -13.87
C ILE A 60 9.17 -4.33 -12.50
N SER A 61 8.30 -3.31 -12.50
CA SER A 61 7.88 -2.65 -11.26
C SER A 61 7.11 -3.60 -10.33
N LEU A 62 6.19 -4.41 -10.89
CA LEU A 62 5.42 -5.37 -10.11
C LEU A 62 6.27 -6.52 -9.56
N ALA A 63 7.27 -6.98 -10.31
CA ALA A 63 8.22 -7.98 -9.82
C ALA A 63 8.99 -7.44 -8.60
N SER A 64 9.54 -6.23 -8.70
CA SER A 64 10.25 -5.59 -7.57
C SER A 64 9.36 -5.36 -6.34
N ILE A 65 8.09 -4.95 -6.54
CA ILE A 65 7.11 -4.82 -5.47
C ILE A 65 6.83 -6.18 -4.82
N SER A 66 6.67 -7.23 -5.62
CA SER A 66 6.38 -8.58 -5.13
C SER A 66 7.56 -9.15 -4.32
N ASP A 67 8.79 -9.01 -4.82
CA ASP A 67 10.00 -9.43 -4.11
C ASP A 67 10.11 -8.74 -2.75
N THR A 68 9.85 -7.42 -2.71
CA THR A 68 9.90 -6.63 -1.47
C THR A 68 8.79 -7.04 -0.49
N ALA A 69 7.59 -7.35 -1.00
CA ALA A 69 6.48 -7.81 -0.18
C ALA A 69 6.73 -9.21 0.41
N GLU A 70 7.32 -10.12 -0.38
CA GLU A 70 7.67 -11.48 0.06
C GLU A 70 8.71 -11.45 1.20
N MET A 71 9.68 -10.53 1.14
CA MET A 71 10.63 -10.31 2.25
C MET A 71 9.92 -9.97 3.57
N LEU A 72 8.72 -9.37 3.53
CA LEU A 72 7.91 -9.03 4.70
C LEU A 72 6.85 -10.08 5.04
N ASP A 73 6.84 -11.21 4.33
CA ASP A 73 5.80 -12.24 4.38
C ASP A 73 4.41 -11.65 4.10
N ALA A 74 4.32 -10.79 3.07
CA ALA A 74 3.10 -10.20 2.57
C ALA A 74 2.78 -10.73 1.17
N HIS A 75 1.59 -11.33 1.01
CA HIS A 75 1.16 -12.01 -0.21
C HIS A 75 -0.09 -11.34 -0.80
N PHE A 76 -0.16 -11.26 -2.12
CA PHE A 76 -1.30 -10.69 -2.84
C PHE A 76 -1.97 -11.74 -3.73
N ASP A 77 -3.26 -12.02 -3.50
CA ASP A 77 -4.05 -12.87 -4.40
C ASP A 77 -4.26 -12.21 -5.78
N LEU A 78 -4.42 -10.88 -5.76
CA LEU A 78 -4.60 -10.03 -6.94
C LEU A 78 -3.71 -8.80 -6.83
N LEU A 79 -2.82 -8.61 -7.81
CA LEU A 79 -1.96 -7.44 -7.93
C LEU A 79 -2.45 -6.54 -9.07
N GLN A 80 -3.60 -5.91 -8.84
CA GLN A 80 -4.29 -5.04 -9.78
C GLN A 80 -4.06 -3.56 -9.46
N GLY A 81 -3.87 -2.75 -10.49
CA GLY A 81 -3.79 -1.29 -10.43
C GLY A 81 -4.91 -0.61 -11.21
N GLU A 82 -4.82 0.71 -11.34
CA GLU A 82 -5.83 1.54 -12.01
C GLU A 82 -6.13 1.10 -13.46
N SER A 83 -5.11 0.64 -14.19
CA SER A 83 -5.26 0.15 -15.56
C SER A 83 -6.18 -1.05 -15.68
N ASP A 84 -6.27 -1.88 -14.63
CA ASP A 84 -7.07 -3.10 -14.62
C ASP A 84 -8.59 -2.81 -14.50
N ALA A 85 -8.95 -1.59 -14.07
CA ALA A 85 -10.32 -1.08 -14.05
C ALA A 85 -10.65 -0.15 -15.23
N HIS A 86 -9.70 0.10 -16.14
CA HIS A 86 -9.88 1.10 -17.20
C HIS A 86 -11.08 0.80 -18.12
N ALA A 87 -11.26 -0.46 -18.48
CA ALA A 87 -12.39 -0.90 -19.31
C ALA A 87 -13.76 -0.70 -18.64
N GLU A 88 -13.80 -0.58 -17.31
CA GLU A 88 -15.03 -0.35 -16.55
C GLU A 88 -15.45 1.12 -16.54
N VAL A 89 -14.52 2.05 -16.80
CA VAL A 89 -14.76 3.49 -16.68
C VAL A 89 -15.88 3.95 -17.62
N ALA A 90 -15.78 3.68 -18.92
CA ALA A 90 -16.79 4.15 -19.88
C ALA A 90 -18.18 3.53 -19.62
N PRO A 91 -18.34 2.20 -19.45
CA PRO A 91 -19.62 1.59 -19.10
C PRO A 91 -20.23 2.12 -17.79
N MET A 92 -19.39 2.46 -16.80
CA MET A 92 -19.86 3.06 -15.55
C MET A 92 -20.35 4.49 -15.74
N LEU A 93 -19.63 5.32 -16.49
CA LEU A 93 -20.06 6.69 -16.77
C LEU A 93 -21.39 6.72 -17.54
N ASP A 94 -21.54 5.84 -18.52
CA ASP A 94 -22.77 5.72 -19.30
C ASP A 94 -23.96 5.30 -18.43
N ASP A 95 -23.78 4.33 -17.51
CA ASP A 95 -24.83 3.94 -16.54
C ASP A 95 -25.25 5.12 -15.65
N LEU A 96 -24.29 5.83 -15.08
CA LEU A 96 -24.55 6.96 -14.19
C LEU A 96 -25.29 8.09 -14.91
N MET A 97 -24.94 8.35 -16.17
CA MET A 97 -25.63 9.34 -17.01
C MET A 97 -27.03 8.87 -17.40
N ALA A 98 -27.19 7.62 -17.84
CA ALA A 98 -28.48 7.07 -18.25
C ALA A 98 -29.50 7.05 -17.10
N ARG A 99 -29.04 6.84 -15.87
CA ARG A 99 -29.85 6.86 -14.65
C ARG A 99 -30.04 8.25 -14.05
N GLY A 100 -29.48 9.30 -14.66
CA GLY A 100 -29.58 10.68 -14.17
C GLY A 100 -28.87 10.92 -12.83
N LEU A 101 -27.91 10.07 -12.47
CA LEU A 101 -27.15 10.17 -11.23
C LEU A 101 -25.93 11.09 -11.37
N ALA A 102 -25.34 11.12 -12.57
CA ALA A 102 -24.29 12.07 -12.92
C ALA A 102 -24.85 13.21 -13.78
N ARG A 103 -24.38 14.44 -13.54
CA ARG A 103 -24.83 15.65 -14.24
C ARG A 103 -23.66 16.48 -14.75
N GLN A 104 -23.92 17.25 -15.81
CA GLN A 104 -22.98 18.26 -16.29
C GLN A 104 -22.95 19.45 -15.31
N SER A 105 -21.75 19.95 -15.02
CA SER A 105 -21.50 21.11 -14.17
C SER A 105 -20.24 21.80 -14.66
N GLU A 106 -20.36 23.03 -15.17
CA GLU A 106 -19.22 23.81 -15.69
C GLU A 106 -18.38 23.07 -16.75
N GLY A 107 -19.05 22.30 -17.62
CA GLY A 107 -18.40 21.50 -18.66
C GLY A 107 -17.80 20.17 -18.18
N ALA A 108 -17.86 19.89 -16.88
CA ALA A 108 -17.43 18.63 -16.28
C ALA A 108 -18.61 17.72 -15.93
N LEU A 109 -18.35 16.41 -15.81
CA LEU A 109 -19.33 15.43 -15.32
C LEU A 109 -19.09 15.18 -13.82
N VAL A 110 -20.13 15.32 -13.01
CA VAL A 110 -20.03 15.19 -11.55
C VAL A 110 -21.17 14.33 -10.98
N ILE A 111 -20.94 13.73 -9.80
CA ILE A 111 -21.95 13.05 -8.98
C ILE A 111 -21.99 13.67 -7.59
N ASP A 112 -23.19 14.04 -7.12
CA ASP A 112 -23.34 14.64 -5.80
C ASP A 112 -23.10 13.61 -4.70
N VAL A 113 -22.28 13.98 -3.71
CA VAL A 113 -21.90 13.13 -2.58
C VAL A 113 -22.33 13.76 -1.26
N SER A 114 -22.66 12.94 -0.28
CA SER A 114 -23.05 13.34 1.07
C SER A 114 -22.96 12.16 2.05
N GLY A 115 -23.15 12.44 3.35
CA GLY A 115 -23.21 11.42 4.40
C GLY A 115 -21.94 11.32 5.24
N ASP A 116 -21.81 10.21 5.96
CA ASP A 116 -20.79 10.03 6.99
C ASP A 116 -19.36 10.22 6.46
N GLY A 117 -18.56 11.00 7.19
CA GLY A 117 -17.17 11.31 6.83
C GLY A 117 -17.01 12.47 5.85
N LEU A 118 -18.11 13.06 5.37
CA LEU A 118 -18.10 14.23 4.50
C LEU A 118 -18.62 15.49 5.23
N PRO A 119 -18.07 16.68 4.96
CA PRO A 119 -18.64 17.94 5.46
C PRO A 119 -19.97 18.27 4.78
N ASP A 120 -20.84 19.05 5.43
CA ASP A 120 -22.18 19.41 4.91
C ASP A 120 -22.15 20.06 3.52
N ASN A 121 -21.08 20.82 3.21
CA ASN A 121 -20.88 21.50 1.92
C ASN A 121 -19.80 20.82 1.07
N VAL A 122 -19.67 19.49 1.16
CA VAL A 122 -18.74 18.73 0.31
C VAL A 122 -19.05 18.99 -1.17
N PRO A 123 -18.03 19.30 -2.01
CA PRO A 123 -18.24 19.42 -3.44
C PRO A 123 -18.59 18.05 -4.06
N PRO A 124 -19.32 18.02 -5.18
CA PRO A 124 -19.62 16.77 -5.87
C PRO A 124 -18.32 16.09 -6.34
N LEU A 125 -18.33 14.76 -6.41
CA LEU A 125 -17.21 14.00 -6.93
C LEU A 125 -17.11 14.23 -8.44
N LEU A 126 -15.94 14.69 -8.89
CA LEU A 126 -15.64 14.94 -10.29
C LEU A 126 -15.33 13.62 -11.01
N LEU A 127 -16.18 13.23 -11.96
CA LEU A 127 -16.09 11.98 -12.71
C LEU A 127 -15.39 12.14 -14.06
N ARG A 128 -15.50 13.32 -14.69
CA ARG A 128 -14.81 13.62 -15.94
C ARG A 128 -14.57 15.12 -16.04
N LYS A 129 -13.34 15.51 -16.39
CA LYS A 129 -13.00 16.90 -16.68
C LYS A 129 -13.65 17.38 -17.98
N SER A 130 -13.60 18.69 -18.21
CA SER A 130 -14.11 19.32 -19.43
C SER A 130 -13.34 18.92 -20.70
N ASP A 131 -12.09 18.48 -20.55
CA ASP A 131 -11.26 17.92 -21.63
C ASP A 131 -11.55 16.44 -21.90
N GLY A 132 -12.48 15.82 -21.17
CA GLY A 132 -12.86 14.42 -21.31
C GLY A 132 -12.03 13.45 -20.47
N ALA A 133 -10.99 13.90 -19.77
CA ALA A 133 -10.14 13.01 -18.97
C ALA A 133 -10.86 12.48 -17.72
N ALA A 134 -10.78 11.17 -17.49
CA ALA A 134 -11.16 10.54 -16.23
C ALA A 134 -10.15 10.90 -15.12
N LEU A 135 -10.61 10.83 -13.87
CA LEU A 135 -9.80 11.14 -12.68
C LEU A 135 -9.74 9.96 -11.72
N TYR A 136 -8.88 10.08 -10.71
CA TYR A 136 -8.74 9.07 -9.65
C TYR A 136 -10.08 8.68 -9.03
N GLY A 137 -10.98 9.62 -8.79
CA GLY A 137 -12.32 9.34 -8.24
C GLY A 137 -13.17 8.45 -9.16
N THR A 138 -13.02 8.62 -10.48
CA THR A 138 -13.68 7.81 -11.50
C THR A 138 -13.11 6.40 -11.51
N THR A 139 -11.79 6.27 -11.51
CA THR A 139 -11.12 4.97 -11.52
C THR A 139 -11.37 4.19 -10.23
N ASP A 140 -11.35 4.85 -9.07
CA ASP A 140 -11.66 4.22 -7.79
C ASP A 140 -13.12 3.74 -7.71
N LEU A 141 -14.07 4.54 -8.22
CA LEU A 141 -15.47 4.15 -8.30
C LEU A 141 -15.68 2.95 -9.24
N ALA A 142 -15.00 2.96 -10.40
CA ALA A 142 -15.02 1.86 -11.36
C ALA A 142 -14.42 0.59 -10.75
N THR A 143 -13.27 0.71 -10.08
CA THR A 143 -12.59 -0.39 -9.38
C THR A 143 -13.50 -0.99 -8.30
N LEU A 144 -14.20 -0.14 -7.52
CA LEU A 144 -15.14 -0.60 -6.51
C LEU A 144 -16.28 -1.40 -7.15
N ARG A 145 -16.92 -0.86 -8.20
CA ARG A 145 -17.99 -1.54 -8.94
C ARG A 145 -17.51 -2.88 -9.49
N GLN A 146 -16.32 -2.91 -10.08
CA GLN A 146 -15.68 -4.12 -10.62
C GLN A 146 -15.47 -5.17 -9.53
N ARG A 147 -14.94 -4.79 -8.36
CA ARG A 147 -14.74 -5.72 -7.22
C ARG A 147 -16.05 -6.31 -6.72
N VAL A 148 -17.11 -5.50 -6.63
CA VAL A 148 -18.44 -5.99 -6.21
C VAL A 148 -18.99 -6.98 -7.23
N ARG A 149 -18.91 -6.66 -8.53
CA ARG A 149 -19.44 -7.50 -9.61
C ARG A 149 -18.63 -8.79 -9.81
N ASP A 150 -17.32 -8.68 -9.96
CA ASP A 150 -16.46 -9.76 -10.46
C ASP A 150 -15.96 -10.66 -9.33
N ILE A 151 -15.69 -10.10 -8.16
CA ILE A 151 -15.22 -10.85 -6.97
C ILE A 151 -16.41 -11.25 -6.07
N GLY A 152 -17.55 -10.57 -6.19
CA GLY A 152 -18.68 -10.76 -5.28
C GLY A 152 -18.37 -10.24 -3.87
N ALA A 153 -17.56 -9.18 -3.79
CA ALA A 153 -17.08 -8.64 -2.51
C ALA A 153 -18.24 -8.23 -1.59
N ARG A 154 -18.29 -8.81 -0.38
CA ARG A 154 -19.26 -8.42 0.68
C ARG A 154 -18.71 -7.40 1.66
N GLN A 155 -17.40 -7.26 1.71
CA GLN A 155 -16.70 -6.23 2.47
C GLN A 155 -15.51 -5.75 1.63
N ILE A 156 -15.30 -4.43 1.59
CA ILE A 156 -14.15 -3.81 0.94
C ILE A 156 -13.49 -2.87 1.94
N VAL A 157 -12.21 -3.12 2.21
CA VAL A 157 -11.39 -2.32 3.12
C VAL A 157 -10.33 -1.58 2.32
N TYR A 158 -10.41 -0.26 2.28
CA TYR A 158 -9.37 0.59 1.70
C TYR A 158 -8.37 0.96 2.78
N CYS A 159 -7.10 0.58 2.60
CA CYS A 159 -6.00 0.93 3.49
C CYS A 159 -5.12 2.00 2.83
N THR A 160 -5.28 3.27 3.21
CA THR A 160 -4.53 4.39 2.59
C THR A 160 -4.09 5.42 3.63
N ASP A 161 -3.20 6.32 3.23
CA ASP A 161 -2.80 7.48 4.05
C ASP A 161 -4.01 8.35 4.44
N ASP A 162 -3.97 8.96 5.63
CA ASP A 162 -5.07 9.76 6.19
C ASP A 162 -5.48 10.95 5.32
N ARG A 163 -4.57 11.47 4.49
CA ARG A 163 -4.81 12.63 3.62
C ARG A 163 -5.81 12.31 2.52
N GLN A 164 -6.05 11.02 2.25
CA GLN A 164 -7.01 10.54 1.27
C GLN A 164 -8.42 10.35 1.85
N ALA A 165 -8.65 10.63 3.14
CA ALA A 165 -9.93 10.36 3.81
C ALA A 165 -11.14 11.03 3.14
N LEU A 166 -11.01 12.30 2.74
CA LEU A 166 -12.11 13.00 2.06
C LEU A 166 -12.41 12.39 0.69
N HIS A 167 -11.37 12.04 -0.07
CA HIS A 167 -11.48 11.42 -1.39
C HIS A 167 -12.18 10.05 -1.31
N ILE A 168 -11.68 9.15 -0.46
CA ILE A 168 -12.25 7.81 -0.30
C ILE A 168 -13.69 7.87 0.24
N SER A 169 -13.98 8.78 1.17
CA SER A 169 -15.35 8.99 1.67
C SER A 169 -16.29 9.47 0.54
N SER A 170 -15.78 10.32 -0.37
CA SER A 170 -16.54 10.78 -1.53
C SER A 170 -16.81 9.64 -2.52
N VAL A 171 -15.81 8.79 -2.79
CA VAL A 171 -15.98 7.58 -3.62
C VAL A 171 -17.00 6.62 -3.00
N PHE A 172 -16.93 6.36 -1.70
CA PHE A 172 -17.90 5.49 -1.01
C PHE A 172 -19.31 6.06 -1.02
N SER A 173 -19.46 7.38 -0.86
CA SER A 173 -20.75 8.06 -1.00
C SER A 173 -21.30 7.91 -2.42
N ALA A 174 -20.48 8.15 -3.45
CA ALA A 174 -20.85 7.97 -4.85
C ALA A 174 -21.24 6.52 -5.17
N ALA A 175 -20.49 5.53 -4.67
CA ALA A 175 -20.79 4.11 -4.84
C ALA A 175 -22.13 3.72 -4.23
N ARG A 176 -22.43 4.20 -3.02
CA ARG A 176 -23.73 3.97 -2.36
C ARG A 176 -24.86 4.64 -3.12
N ARG A 177 -24.69 5.89 -3.54
CA ARG A 177 -25.69 6.62 -4.35
C ARG A 177 -25.96 5.93 -5.69
N ALA A 178 -24.94 5.34 -6.30
CA ALA A 178 -25.06 4.58 -7.54
C ALA A 178 -25.69 3.19 -7.37
N GLY A 179 -25.83 2.71 -6.14
CA GLY A 179 -26.25 1.33 -5.85
C GLY A 179 -25.16 0.29 -6.14
N TYR A 180 -23.91 0.70 -6.35
CA TYR A 180 -22.80 -0.23 -6.63
C TYR A 180 -22.28 -0.96 -5.38
N ALA A 181 -22.69 -0.52 -4.19
CA ALA A 181 -22.28 -1.10 -2.91
C ALA A 181 -23.46 -1.60 -2.06
N GLU A 182 -24.58 -1.95 -2.69
CA GLU A 182 -25.75 -2.48 -1.97
C GLU A 182 -25.41 -3.81 -1.29
N GLY A 183 -25.61 -3.89 0.03
CA GLY A 183 -25.24 -5.06 0.83
C GLY A 183 -23.73 -5.27 1.02
N VAL A 184 -22.90 -4.30 0.61
CA VAL A 184 -21.43 -4.36 0.74
C VAL A 184 -20.96 -3.45 1.85
N GLU A 185 -20.17 -3.98 2.79
CA GLU A 185 -19.57 -3.18 3.84
C GLU A 185 -18.32 -2.46 3.33
N LEU A 186 -18.36 -1.11 3.29
CA LEU A 186 -17.22 -0.28 2.90
C LEU A 186 -16.51 0.30 4.12
N ARG A 187 -15.22 0.00 4.30
CA ARG A 187 -14.40 0.53 5.40
C ARG A 187 -13.18 1.27 4.87
N HIS A 188 -12.92 2.45 5.44
CA HIS A 188 -11.67 3.18 5.21
C HIS A 188 -10.78 3.07 6.45
N VAL A 189 -9.66 2.36 6.31
CA VAL A 189 -8.65 2.17 7.35
C VAL A 189 -7.47 3.07 7.03
N THR A 190 -7.43 4.23 7.68
CA THR A 190 -6.34 5.18 7.49
C THR A 190 -5.11 4.85 8.32
N PHE A 191 -3.94 5.20 7.80
CA PHE A 191 -2.66 5.24 8.50
C PHE A 191 -1.99 6.62 8.36
N GLY A 192 -1.15 6.98 9.33
CA GLY A 192 -0.36 8.21 9.32
C GLY A 192 0.98 8.05 8.62
N THR A 193 1.76 9.12 8.54
CA THR A 193 3.03 9.13 7.79
C THR A 193 4.23 8.63 8.61
N VAL A 194 5.17 7.94 7.95
CA VAL A 194 6.49 7.60 8.51
C VAL A 194 7.38 8.86 8.55
N ARG A 195 7.86 9.19 9.74
CA ARG A 195 8.64 10.41 10.00
C ARG A 195 10.10 10.10 10.35
N GLY A 196 11.01 11.01 10.03
CA GLY A 196 12.36 11.00 10.56
C GLY A 196 12.43 11.59 11.97
N ASN A 197 13.61 11.53 12.57
CA ASN A 197 13.88 12.12 13.89
C ASN A 197 13.70 13.64 13.95
N ASP A 198 13.70 14.31 12.80
CA ASP A 198 13.42 15.74 12.65
C ASP A 198 11.90 16.06 12.59
N GLY A 199 11.04 15.05 12.70
CA GLY A 199 9.59 15.17 12.62
C GLY A 199 9.04 15.34 11.20
N ARG A 200 9.91 15.38 10.17
CA ARG A 200 9.52 15.48 8.76
C ARG A 200 9.36 14.09 8.15
N ALA A 201 8.86 14.02 6.91
CA ALA A 201 8.80 12.74 6.18
C ALA A 201 10.19 12.09 6.14
N PHE A 202 10.25 10.78 6.43
CA PHE A 202 11.52 10.08 6.49
C PHE A 202 12.24 10.13 5.12
N LYS A 203 13.53 10.47 5.19
CA LYS A 203 14.43 10.61 4.05
C LYS A 203 15.73 9.89 4.35
N THR A 204 16.38 9.40 3.30
CA THR A 204 17.75 8.88 3.34
C THR A 204 18.76 9.98 3.71
N ARG A 205 20.02 9.58 3.94
CA ARG A 205 21.12 10.51 4.25
C ARG A 205 21.40 11.54 3.14
N ASP A 206 21.13 11.21 1.88
CA ASP A 206 21.27 12.13 0.75
C ASP A 206 20.03 13.04 0.54
N GLY A 207 19.01 12.90 1.39
CA GLY A 207 17.79 13.70 1.35
C GLY A 207 16.72 13.20 0.37
N SER A 208 16.97 12.09 -0.31
CA SER A 208 15.97 11.39 -1.13
C SER A 208 14.96 10.62 -0.25
N ALA A 209 13.83 10.24 -0.85
CA ALA A 209 12.85 9.41 -0.14
C ALA A 209 13.43 8.00 0.03
N ALA A 210 13.43 7.48 1.26
CA ALA A 210 13.92 6.13 1.50
C ALA A 210 12.92 5.09 0.99
N SER A 211 13.42 4.14 0.20
CA SER A 211 12.65 2.99 -0.24
C SER A 211 12.44 2.00 0.90
N LEU A 212 11.36 1.21 0.81
CA LEU A 212 11.11 0.12 1.75
C LEU A 212 12.24 -0.91 1.73
N ARG A 213 12.83 -1.18 0.56
CA ARG A 213 13.97 -2.09 0.43
C ARG A 213 15.17 -1.62 1.24
N GLU A 214 15.53 -0.34 1.16
CA GLU A 214 16.63 0.22 1.97
C GLU A 214 16.34 0.15 3.47
N MET A 215 15.09 0.33 3.89
CA MET A 215 14.70 0.16 5.31
C MET A 215 14.86 -1.28 5.78
N ILE A 216 14.47 -2.25 4.95
CA ILE A 216 14.65 -3.69 5.23
C ILE A 216 16.13 -4.02 5.30
N ASP A 217 16.91 -3.63 4.29
CA ASP A 217 18.35 -3.89 4.25
C ASP A 217 19.07 -3.30 5.47
N LEU A 218 18.72 -2.08 5.87
CA LEU A 218 19.23 -1.45 7.08
C LEU A 218 18.88 -2.24 8.35
N ALA A 219 17.66 -2.76 8.45
CA ALA A 219 17.24 -3.58 9.58
C ALA A 219 17.97 -4.92 9.63
N LEU A 220 18.20 -5.56 8.47
CA LEU A 220 18.97 -6.80 8.37
C LEU A 220 20.43 -6.59 8.79
N VAL A 221 21.07 -5.53 8.30
CA VAL A 221 22.45 -5.16 8.69
C VAL A 221 22.52 -4.96 10.20
N LYS A 222 21.66 -4.10 10.76
CA LYS A 222 21.63 -3.82 12.21
C LYS A 222 21.33 -5.03 13.08
N SER A 223 20.51 -5.96 12.58
CA SER A 223 20.22 -7.20 13.29
C SER A 223 21.42 -8.15 13.30
N SER A 224 22.12 -8.30 12.17
CA SER A 224 23.30 -9.18 12.07
C SER A 224 24.49 -8.72 12.91
N GLU A 225 24.59 -7.43 13.24
CA GLU A 225 25.55 -6.91 14.23
C GLU A 225 25.29 -7.43 15.65
N LYS A 226 24.04 -7.81 15.96
CA LYS A 226 23.59 -8.23 17.30
C LYS A 226 23.32 -9.73 17.42
N VAL A 227 22.99 -10.39 16.32
CA VAL A 227 22.59 -11.80 16.27
C VAL A 227 23.52 -12.55 15.34
N ALA A 228 24.28 -13.50 15.88
CA ALA A 228 25.31 -14.22 15.14
C ALA A 228 24.73 -15.23 14.13
N ASP A 229 23.59 -15.85 14.46
CA ASP A 229 22.90 -16.76 13.55
C ASP A 229 22.18 -15.94 12.46
N SER A 230 22.48 -16.24 11.19
CA SER A 230 22.00 -15.43 10.06
C SER A 230 20.49 -15.52 9.86
N GLN A 231 19.91 -16.70 10.08
CA GLN A 231 18.45 -16.89 9.96
C GLN A 231 17.72 -16.13 11.07
N ALA A 232 18.21 -16.25 12.30
CA ALA A 232 17.68 -15.51 13.44
C ALA A 232 17.85 -14.00 13.25
N ALA A 233 18.99 -13.53 12.72
CA ALA A 233 19.20 -12.12 12.41
C ALA A 233 18.15 -11.59 11.43
N THR A 234 17.84 -12.35 10.37
CA THR A 234 16.78 -11.98 9.41
C THR A 234 15.42 -11.89 10.09
N VAL A 235 15.02 -12.93 10.83
CA VAL A 235 13.72 -12.94 11.54
C VAL A 235 13.62 -11.80 12.55
N VAL A 236 14.71 -11.49 13.26
CA VAL A 236 14.76 -10.39 14.25
C VAL A 236 14.69 -9.02 13.59
N GLY A 237 15.41 -8.81 12.48
CA GLY A 237 15.41 -7.55 11.75
C GLY A 237 14.04 -7.22 11.14
N LEU A 238 13.42 -8.20 10.47
CA LEU A 238 12.08 -8.06 9.89
C LEU A 238 11.02 -7.90 10.97
N GLY A 239 11.13 -8.65 12.06
CA GLY A 239 10.26 -8.55 13.23
C GLY A 239 10.33 -7.16 13.89
N ALA A 240 11.52 -6.57 13.99
CA ALA A 240 11.70 -5.21 14.49
C ALA A 240 10.96 -4.18 13.64
N LEU A 241 11.09 -4.26 12.31
CA LEU A 241 10.45 -3.33 11.38
C LEU A 241 8.92 -3.44 11.43
N LYS A 242 8.38 -4.65 11.31
CA LYS A 242 6.93 -4.91 11.37
C LYS A 242 6.34 -4.50 12.71
N PHE A 243 7.01 -4.85 13.81
CA PHE A 243 6.54 -4.51 15.15
C PHE A 243 6.56 -3.01 15.38
N ALA A 244 7.59 -2.29 14.92
CA ALA A 244 7.68 -0.85 15.13
C ALA A 244 6.48 -0.11 14.54
N ASP A 245 6.08 -0.46 13.32
CA ASP A 245 4.88 0.08 12.67
C ASP A 245 3.59 -0.29 13.45
N LEU A 246 3.40 -1.58 13.76
CA LEU A 246 2.21 -2.11 14.41
C LEU A 246 2.08 -1.72 15.90
N SER A 247 3.18 -1.35 16.56
CA SER A 247 3.21 -1.07 17.99
C SER A 247 2.60 0.28 18.36
N THR A 248 2.34 1.14 17.38
CA THR A 248 1.77 2.46 17.56
C THR A 248 0.35 2.54 16.98
N PRO A 249 -0.51 3.46 17.45
CA PRO A 249 -1.80 3.68 16.82
C PRO A 249 -1.61 4.07 15.35
N ARG A 250 -2.11 3.25 14.42
CA ARG A 250 -1.89 3.41 12.97
C ARG A 250 -2.06 4.85 12.43
N ARG A 251 -2.99 5.64 12.98
CA ARG A 251 -3.30 7.00 12.52
C ARG A 251 -2.24 8.03 12.86
N THR A 252 -1.44 7.82 13.90
CA THR A 252 -0.38 8.77 14.26
C THR A 252 0.86 8.65 13.37
N GLY A 253 0.97 7.55 12.62
CA GLY A 253 2.25 7.11 12.05
C GLY A 253 3.28 6.86 13.14
N TYR A 254 4.55 6.78 12.76
CA TYR A 254 5.66 6.57 13.68
C TYR A 254 6.93 7.30 13.23
N VAL A 255 7.89 7.43 14.14
CA VAL A 255 9.24 7.95 13.84
C VAL A 255 10.15 6.77 13.56
N PHE A 256 10.75 6.76 12.37
CA PHE A 256 11.71 5.75 11.97
C PHE A 256 13.05 5.98 12.69
N ASP A 257 13.37 5.07 13.61
CA ASP A 257 14.59 5.06 14.41
C ASP A 257 15.07 3.61 14.55
N ILE A 258 15.96 3.20 13.65
CA ILE A 258 16.35 1.79 13.55
C ILE A 258 17.04 1.27 14.82
N ASP A 259 17.82 2.12 15.50
CA ASP A 259 18.56 1.73 16.70
C ASP A 259 17.58 1.44 17.85
N LYS A 260 16.48 2.22 17.96
CA LYS A 260 15.39 1.91 18.90
C LYS A 260 14.61 0.66 18.51
N MET A 261 14.29 0.49 17.23
CA MET A 261 13.48 -0.64 16.77
C MET A 261 14.18 -1.99 17.00
N ILE A 262 15.49 -2.04 16.79
CA ILE A 262 16.31 -3.24 16.96
C ILE A 262 16.83 -3.41 18.41
N SER A 263 16.34 -2.62 19.36
CA SER A 263 16.67 -2.74 20.77
C SER A 263 16.12 -4.04 21.36
N SER A 264 16.90 -4.72 22.20
CA SER A 264 16.47 -5.86 23.01
C SER A 264 15.73 -5.43 24.28
N GLU A 265 15.62 -4.13 24.53
CA GLU A 265 14.93 -3.53 25.67
C GLU A 265 13.75 -2.69 25.20
N GLY A 266 12.69 -2.69 26.01
CA GLY A 266 11.48 -1.92 25.77
C GLY A 266 10.42 -2.68 24.97
N ARG A 267 9.45 -1.94 24.43
CA ARG A 267 8.35 -2.48 23.62
C ARG A 267 8.82 -2.58 22.17
N THR A 268 9.56 -3.63 21.84
CA THR A 268 10.14 -3.86 20.51
C THR A 268 9.90 -5.29 20.01
N GLY A 269 10.02 -5.50 18.71
CA GLY A 269 9.93 -6.84 18.08
C GLY A 269 10.98 -7.81 18.63
N PRO A 270 12.27 -7.43 18.68
CA PRO A 270 13.33 -8.28 19.23
C PRO A 270 13.11 -8.68 20.69
N TYR A 271 12.55 -7.79 21.51
CA TYR A 271 12.22 -8.13 22.90
C TYR A 271 11.18 -9.26 22.97
N LEU A 272 10.13 -9.19 22.16
CA LEU A 272 9.09 -10.23 22.12
C LEU A 272 9.63 -11.56 21.58
N GLN A 273 10.47 -11.52 20.54
CA GLN A 273 11.10 -12.72 19.98
C GLN A 273 12.07 -13.36 20.98
N TYR A 274 12.83 -12.55 21.72
CA TYR A 274 13.69 -13.03 22.79
C TYR A 274 12.88 -13.67 23.93
N ALA A 275 11.79 -13.03 24.36
CA ALA A 275 10.90 -13.59 25.37
C ALA A 275 10.31 -14.93 24.93
N TYR A 276 9.86 -15.03 23.68
CA TYR A 276 9.37 -16.27 23.08
C TYR A 276 10.46 -17.37 23.07
N ALA A 277 11.65 -17.07 22.54
CA ALA A 277 12.76 -18.03 22.51
C ALA A 277 13.16 -18.51 23.90
N ARG A 278 13.12 -17.62 24.90
CA ARG A 278 13.39 -17.96 26.30
C ARG A 278 12.33 -18.90 26.87
N ILE A 279 11.05 -18.69 26.55
CA ILE A 279 9.96 -19.59 26.97
C ILE A 279 10.17 -20.97 26.34
N CYS A 280 10.45 -21.06 25.04
CA CYS A 280 10.77 -22.34 24.38
C CYS A 280 11.96 -23.04 25.05
N SER A 281 13.04 -22.31 25.34
CA SER A 281 14.20 -22.90 26.03
C SER A 281 13.89 -23.42 27.43
N ILE A 282 12.91 -22.85 28.15
CA ILE A 282 12.44 -23.39 29.43
C ILE A 282 11.72 -24.73 29.23
N LEU A 283 10.89 -24.82 28.18
CA LEU A 283 10.17 -26.05 27.84
C LEU A 283 11.14 -27.15 27.38
N ASP A 284 12.11 -26.83 26.52
CA ASP A 284 13.12 -27.79 26.05
C ASP A 284 13.92 -28.37 27.23
N LYS A 285 14.36 -27.50 28.15
CA LYS A 285 15.07 -27.93 29.37
C LYS A 285 14.21 -28.78 30.29
N ALA A 286 12.91 -28.51 30.36
CA ALA A 286 11.98 -29.31 31.14
C ALA A 286 11.84 -30.72 30.53
N GLU A 287 11.72 -30.81 29.22
CA GLU A 287 11.68 -32.08 28.48
C GLU A 287 12.99 -32.88 28.65
N GLU A 288 14.15 -32.23 28.48
CA GLU A 288 15.46 -32.84 28.71
C GLU A 288 15.63 -33.37 30.14
N ALA A 289 15.02 -32.68 31.11
CA ALA A 289 15.00 -33.10 32.52
C ALA A 289 13.94 -34.18 32.82
N GLY A 290 13.19 -34.64 31.82
CA GLY A 290 12.13 -35.64 31.98
C GLY A 290 10.89 -35.12 32.71
N ILE A 291 10.71 -33.80 32.79
CA ILE A 291 9.55 -33.17 33.40
C ILE A 291 8.38 -33.27 32.41
N THR A 292 7.40 -34.09 32.75
CA THR A 292 6.17 -34.25 31.97
C THR A 292 5.04 -33.43 32.61
N PRO A 293 4.18 -32.77 31.80
CA PRO A 293 3.02 -32.08 32.34
C PRO A 293 2.12 -33.06 33.11
N ALA A 294 1.82 -32.76 34.38
CA ALA A 294 0.83 -33.52 35.14
C ALA A 294 -0.56 -33.33 34.50
N ALA A 295 -1.30 -34.43 34.29
CA ALA A 295 -2.39 -34.48 33.34
C ALA A 295 -3.55 -33.48 33.58
N ASP A 296 -3.88 -33.11 34.83
CA ASP A 296 -5.24 -32.58 35.07
C ASP A 296 -5.36 -31.34 35.98
N THR A 297 -4.28 -30.78 36.55
CA THR A 297 -4.39 -29.59 37.43
C THR A 297 -3.18 -28.66 37.36
N VAL A 298 -3.41 -27.41 36.92
CA VAL A 298 -2.47 -26.30 37.06
C VAL A 298 -2.62 -25.70 38.46
N SER A 299 -1.57 -25.76 39.28
CA SER A 299 -1.55 -25.18 40.62
C SER A 299 -1.02 -23.74 40.59
N ILE A 300 -1.92 -22.76 40.71
CA ILE A 300 -1.58 -21.34 40.77
C ILE A 300 -1.54 -20.90 42.25
N SER A 301 -0.35 -20.71 42.79
CA SER A 301 -0.12 -20.40 44.21
C SER A 301 0.56 -19.03 44.43
N HIS A 302 1.45 -18.61 43.53
CA HIS A 302 2.22 -17.39 43.66
C HIS A 302 1.48 -16.18 43.07
N PRO A 303 1.57 -14.96 43.64
CA PRO A 303 0.91 -13.77 43.10
C PRO A 303 1.24 -13.47 41.63
N SER A 304 2.49 -13.70 41.22
CA SER A 304 2.90 -13.49 39.82
C SER A 304 2.23 -14.44 38.82
N GLU A 305 1.77 -15.61 39.27
CA GLU A 305 1.02 -16.56 38.42
C GLU A 305 -0.45 -16.11 38.23
N ARG A 306 -0.92 -15.17 39.05
CA ARG A 306 -2.28 -14.59 38.98
C ARG A 306 -2.32 -13.24 38.26
N ALA A 307 -1.17 -12.63 38.00
CA ALA A 307 -1.10 -11.34 37.33
C ALA A 307 -1.44 -11.52 35.84
N VAL A 308 -2.39 -10.72 35.34
CA VAL A 308 -2.79 -10.63 33.93
C VAL A 308 -2.32 -9.29 33.38
#